data_AF-G0J1Z2-F1
#
_entry.id   AF-G0J1Z2-F1
#
_cell.length_a   1.000
_cell.length_b   1.000
_cell.length_c   1.000
_cell.angle_alpha   90.00
_cell.angle_beta   90.00
_cell.angle_gamma   90.00
#
_symmetry.space_group_name_H-M   'P 1'
#
loop_
_entity.id
_entity.type
_entity.pdbx_description
1 polymer ?
#
loop_
_entity_poly.entity_id
_entity_poly.type
_entity_poly.pdbx_seq_one_letter_code
_entity_poly.pdbx_strand_id
1 'polypeptide(L)'
;MENIRPGVSNIDLIQGEDYIETITLIDQLTGDPFDISTADKIVLEIKEDLRSKSVIKLTLGNGLTIIGTNELKLLIHNSLTLKLSRQKYLYDILFGLETSTNPQYLIKGQINVINSISRITP
;
A
#
# COMPACT_ATOMS: atom_id res chain seq x y z
N MET A 1 5.32 24.99 -0.38
CA MET A 1 5.65 23.69 -1.00
C MET A 1 4.33 22.98 -1.24
N GLU A 2 3.97 22.76 -2.49
CA GLU A 2 2.81 21.93 -2.82
C GLU A 2 3.19 20.47 -2.55
N ASN A 3 2.41 19.81 -1.70
CA ASN A 3 2.61 18.39 -1.40
C ASN A 3 2.07 17.60 -2.59
N ILE A 4 2.97 17.04 -3.40
CA ILE A 4 2.65 16.06 -4.43
C ILE A 4 1.88 14.91 -3.77
N ARG A 5 0.76 14.51 -4.37
CA ARG A 5 -0.06 13.39 -3.90
C ARG A 5 -0.06 12.30 -4.95
N PRO A 6 0.74 11.24 -4.77
CA PRO A 6 0.66 10.14 -5.71
C PRO A 6 -0.70 9.41 -5.56
N GLY A 7 -1.29 8.96 -6.67
CA GLY A 7 -2.58 8.27 -6.67
C GLY A 7 -2.43 6.75 -6.64
N VAL A 8 -3.23 6.05 -5.82
CA VAL A 8 -3.34 4.57 -5.86
C VAL A 8 -4.81 4.16 -5.72
N SER A 9 -5.17 3.10 -6.44
CA SER A 9 -6.50 2.51 -6.48
C SER A 9 -6.86 1.72 -5.21
N ASN A 10 -8.11 1.28 -5.11
CA ASN A 10 -8.54 0.34 -4.08
C ASN A 10 -7.90 -1.04 -4.31
N ILE A 11 -7.53 -1.69 -3.22
CA ILE A 11 -6.97 -3.05 -3.20
C ILE A 11 -8.08 -4.01 -2.80
N ASP A 12 -8.41 -4.98 -3.66
CA ASP A 12 -9.29 -6.09 -3.29
C ASP A 12 -8.43 -7.31 -2.94
N LEU A 13 -8.54 -7.78 -1.71
CA LEU A 13 -7.68 -8.82 -1.14
C LEU A 13 -8.52 -9.97 -0.59
N ILE A 14 -8.17 -11.20 -0.94
CA ILE A 14 -8.81 -12.40 -0.37
C ILE A 14 -8.09 -12.79 0.91
N GLN A 15 -8.85 -12.94 1.99
CA GLN A 15 -8.29 -13.35 3.27
C GLN A 15 -7.75 -14.78 3.19
N GLY A 16 -6.49 -14.99 3.61
CA GLY A 16 -5.84 -16.30 3.61
C GLY A 16 -5.06 -16.64 2.35
N GLU A 17 -5.03 -15.73 1.36
CA GLU A 17 -4.25 -15.89 0.14
C GLU A 17 -3.10 -14.87 0.11
N ASP A 18 -2.05 -15.19 -0.67
CA ASP A 18 -1.02 -14.22 -1.01
C ASP A 18 -1.63 -13.18 -1.96
N TYR A 19 -1.38 -11.90 -1.69
CA TYR A 19 -1.78 -10.80 -2.55
C TYR A 19 -0.56 -10.21 -3.25
N ILE A 20 -0.59 -10.09 -4.58
CA ILE A 20 0.48 -9.49 -5.37
C ILE A 20 -0.12 -8.47 -6.33
N GLU A 21 0.41 -7.25 -6.32
CA GLU A 21 0.00 -6.19 -7.24
C GLU A 21 1.22 -5.34 -7.64
N THR A 22 1.20 -4.80 -8.85
CA THR A 22 2.09 -3.72 -9.26
C THR A 22 1.33 -2.41 -9.18
N ILE A 23 1.83 -1.49 -8.36
CA ILE A 23 1.30 -0.15 -8.18
C ILE A 23 2.13 0.83 -9.00
N THR A 24 1.50 1.49 -9.97
CA THR A 24 2.10 2.61 -10.71
C THR A 24 1.79 3.92 -10.00
N LEU A 25 2.83 4.68 -9.68
CA LEU A 25 2.71 5.96 -8.99
C LEU A 25 2.69 7.10 -10.00
N ILE A 26 1.64 7.90 -9.92
CA ILE A 26 1.42 9.12 -10.71
C ILE A 26 1.12 10.28 -9.78
N ASP A 27 1.70 11.45 -10.04
CA ASP A 27 1.35 12.70 -9.35
C ASP A 27 -0.08 13.09 -9.73
N GLN A 28 -1.00 13.20 -8.75
CA GLN A 28 -2.38 13.58 -9.02
C GLN A 28 -2.54 15.05 -9.46
N LEU A 29 -1.56 15.91 -9.19
CA LEU A 29 -1.61 17.33 -9.58
C LEU A 29 -1.19 17.51 -11.04
N THR A 30 -0.10 16.85 -11.45
CA THR A 30 0.46 17.04 -12.79
C THR A 30 0.06 15.92 -13.76
N GLY A 31 -0.29 14.74 -13.25
CA GLY A 31 -0.52 13.53 -14.04
C GLY A 31 0.77 12.80 -14.44
N ASP A 32 1.94 13.32 -14.05
CA ASP A 32 3.22 12.77 -14.44
C ASP A 32 3.61 11.55 -13.59
N PRO A 33 4.46 10.64 -14.10
CA PRO A 33 5.07 9.57 -13.31
C PRO A 33 5.80 10.13 -12.08
N PHE A 34 5.49 9.57 -10.90
CA PHE A 34 6.19 9.94 -9.66
C PHE A 34 7.45 9.08 -9.50
N ASP A 35 8.63 9.69 -9.67
CA ASP A 35 9.91 8.99 -9.61
C ASP A 35 10.28 8.61 -8.17
N ILE A 36 10.38 7.31 -7.91
CA ILE A 36 10.76 6.68 -6.64
C ILE A 36 12.13 5.98 -6.72
N SER A 37 12.89 6.17 -7.79
CA SER A 37 14.20 5.52 -7.97
C SER A 37 15.22 5.88 -6.89
N THR A 38 15.07 7.05 -6.27
CA THR A 38 15.92 7.56 -5.18
C THR A 38 15.33 7.32 -3.79
N ALA A 39 14.28 6.49 -3.68
CA ALA A 39 13.66 6.20 -2.40
C ALA A 39 14.54 5.27 -1.56
N ASP A 40 15.08 5.78 -0.45
CA ASP A 40 15.86 5.00 0.52
C ASP A 40 14.94 4.18 1.46
N LYS A 41 13.68 4.59 1.56
CA LYS A 41 12.68 3.98 2.43
C LYS A 41 11.28 4.08 1.82
N ILE A 42 10.61 2.95 1.72
CA ILE A 42 9.17 2.89 1.43
C ILE A 42 8.49 2.06 2.52
N VAL A 43 7.40 2.59 3.07
CA VAL A 43 6.61 1.90 4.10
C VAL A 43 5.13 1.94 3.72
N LEU A 44 4.49 0.78 3.71
CA LEU A 44 3.03 0.67 3.60
C LEU A 44 2.47 0.25 4.95
N GLU A 45 1.57 1.05 5.51
CA GLU A 45 0.89 0.77 6.78
C GLU A 45 -0.59 0.53 6.54
N ILE A 46 -1.09 -0.64 6.94
CA ILE A 46 -2.52 -0.98 6.88
C ILE A 46 -3.13 -0.79 8.26
N LYS A 47 -4.21 -0.04 8.37
CA LYS A 47 -4.87 0.38 9.62
C LYS A 47 -6.38 0.15 9.53
N GLU A 48 -7.03 -0.09 10.67
CA GLU A 48 -8.50 -0.19 10.73
C GLU A 48 -9.18 1.15 10.45
N ASP A 49 -8.55 2.24 10.88
CA ASP A 49 -8.98 3.62 10.68
C ASP A 49 -7.77 4.57 10.78
N LEU A 50 -7.98 5.87 10.52
CA LEU A 50 -6.90 6.88 10.49
C LEU A 50 -6.21 7.16 11.84
N ARG A 51 -6.82 6.77 12.96
CA ARG A 51 -6.31 6.98 14.33
C ARG A 51 -5.74 5.71 14.94
N SER A 52 -6.06 4.57 14.36
CA SER A 52 -5.63 3.25 14.81
C SER A 52 -4.15 2.98 14.49
N LYS A 53 -3.54 2.10 15.31
CA LYS A 53 -2.19 1.56 15.04
C LYS A 53 -2.23 0.67 13.80
N SER A 54 -1.08 0.57 13.13
CA SER A 54 -0.90 -0.30 11.96
C SER A 54 -1.06 -1.77 12.35
N VAL A 55 -1.95 -2.47 11.65
CA VAL A 55 -2.19 -3.93 11.76
C VAL A 55 -1.14 -4.68 10.96
N ILE A 56 -0.80 -4.16 9.78
CA ILE A 56 0.28 -4.67 8.93
C ILE A 56 1.20 -3.50 8.58
N LYS A 57 2.50 -3.76 8.59
CA LYS A 57 3.51 -2.83 8.12
C LYS A 57 4.43 -3.56 7.15
N LEU A 58 4.46 -3.10 5.91
CA LEU A 58 5.36 -3.58 4.87
C LEU A 58 6.42 -2.51 4.62
N THR A 59 7.62 -2.96 4.27
CA THR A 59 8.73 -2.05 3.99
C THR A 59 9.43 -2.45 2.70
N LEU A 60 10.21 -1.55 2.13
CA LEU A 60 11.11 -1.89 1.03
C LEU A 60 11.97 -3.11 1.43
N GLY A 61 11.99 -4.14 0.57
CA GLY A 61 12.63 -5.43 0.83
C GLY A 61 11.81 -6.43 1.65
N ASN A 62 10.69 -6.02 2.24
CA ASN A 62 9.78 -6.88 3.01
C ASN A 62 8.32 -6.60 2.64
N GLY A 63 7.86 -7.27 1.58
CA GLY A 63 6.53 -7.09 1.00
C GLY A 63 6.42 -5.92 0.03
N LEU A 64 7.42 -5.05 -0.09
CA LEU A 64 7.50 -4.01 -1.12
C LEU A 64 8.79 -4.13 -1.90
N THR A 65 8.74 -3.93 -3.22
CA THR A 65 9.92 -3.97 -4.11
C THR A 65 9.76 -2.94 -5.21
N ILE A 66 10.76 -2.08 -5.41
CA ILE A 66 10.78 -1.17 -6.56
C ILE A 66 11.12 -2.00 -7.81
N ILE A 67 10.26 -1.93 -8.83
CA ILE A 67 10.43 -2.70 -10.08
C ILE A 67 10.58 -1.80 -11.31
N GLY A 68 10.36 -0.49 -11.15
CA GLY A 68 10.54 0.54 -12.18
C GLY A 68 10.76 1.90 -11.54
N THR A 69 10.96 2.95 -12.35
CA THR A 69 11.20 4.30 -11.83
C THR A 69 10.01 4.86 -11.07
N ASN A 70 8.78 4.47 -11.42
CA ASN A 70 7.54 4.86 -10.74
C ASN A 70 6.65 3.65 -10.39
N GLU A 71 7.22 2.44 -10.34
CA GLU A 71 6.47 1.21 -10.14
C GLU A 71 6.93 0.45 -8.90
N LEU A 72 5.97 0.14 -8.04
CA LEU A 72 6.15 -0.58 -6.79
C LEU A 72 5.40 -1.90 -6.83
N LYS A 73 6.09 -3.02 -6.68
CA LYS A 73 5.48 -4.32 -6.43
C LYS A 73 5.14 -4.45 -4.96
N LEU A 74 3.87 -4.74 -4.68
CA LEU A 74 3.33 -5.09 -3.38
C LEU A 74 3.14 -6.61 -3.31
N LEU A 75 3.60 -7.21 -2.22
CA LEU A 75 3.34 -8.59 -1.82
C LEU A 75 2.88 -8.60 -0.36
N ILE A 76 1.65 -9.06 -0.13
CA ILE A 76 1.13 -9.33 1.22
C ILE A 76 0.99 -10.84 1.35
N HIS A 77 1.86 -11.44 2.16
CA HIS A 77 1.79 -12.88 2.41
C HIS A 77 0.48 -13.30 3.08
N ASN A 78 0.02 -14.50 2.79
CA ASN A 78 -1.17 -15.12 3.37
C ASN A 78 -1.23 -15.04 4.91
N SER A 79 -0.09 -15.22 5.57
CA SER A 79 0.04 -15.12 7.03
C SER A 79 -0.28 -13.72 7.57
N LEU A 80 -0.11 -12.69 6.76
CA LEU A 80 -0.50 -11.31 7.06
C LEU A 80 -1.95 -11.06 6.66
N THR A 81 -2.40 -11.57 5.51
CA THR A 81 -3.81 -11.39 5.07
C THR A 81 -4.80 -12.02 6.05
N LEU A 82 -4.44 -13.14 6.70
CA LEU A 82 -5.23 -13.76 7.77
C LEU A 82 -5.45 -12.85 9.00
N LYS A 83 -4.61 -11.82 9.21
CA LYS A 83 -4.77 -10.87 10.32
C LYS A 83 -5.86 -9.83 10.05
N LEU A 84 -6.30 -9.69 8.79
CA LEU A 84 -7.28 -8.71 8.38
C LEU A 84 -8.69 -9.26 8.55
N SER A 85 -9.28 -9.08 9.74
CA SER A 85 -10.59 -9.63 10.10
C SER A 85 -11.79 -8.77 9.69
N ARG A 86 -11.58 -7.49 9.36
CA ARG A 86 -12.63 -6.57 8.91
C ARG A 86 -12.75 -6.58 7.39
N GLN A 87 -13.92 -6.25 6.88
CA GLN A 87 -14.12 -6.10 5.43
C GLN A 87 -13.38 -4.90 4.83
N LYS A 88 -13.03 -3.89 5.63
CA LYS A 88 -12.42 -2.65 5.13
C LYS A 88 -11.29 -2.20 6.03
N TYR A 89 -10.16 -1.86 5.41
CA TYR A 89 -9.01 -1.23 6.02
C TYR A 89 -8.59 -0.01 5.21
N LEU A 90 -7.90 0.91 5.84
CA LEU A 90 -7.20 2.01 5.18
C LEU A 90 -5.73 1.65 5.07
N TYR A 91 -5.06 2.10 4.02
CA TYR A 91 -3.62 2.01 3.96
C TYR A 91 -2.98 3.35 3.61
N ASP A 92 -1.78 3.52 4.13
CA ASP A 92 -0.93 4.69 4.00
C ASP A 92 0.41 4.25 3.37
N ILE A 93 0.84 4.88 2.28
CA ILE A 93 2.20 4.68 1.73
C ILE A 93 3.07 5.90 2.03
N LEU A 94 4.25 5.65 2.60
CA LEU A 94 5.22 6.64 3.05
C LEU A 94 6.53 6.47 2.28
N PHE A 95 7.08 7.57 1.76
CA PHE A 95 8.35 7.60 1.05
C PHE A 95 9.37 8.43 1.82
N GLY A 96 10.56 7.89 2.04
CA GLY A 96 11.79 8.65 2.26
C GLY A 96 12.50 8.75 0.92
N LEU A 97 12.78 9.97 0.47
CA LEU A 97 13.59 10.24 -0.72
C LEU A 97 14.90 10.88 -0.22
N GLU A 98 16.04 10.43 -0.74
CA GLU A 98 17.37 10.90 -0.29
C GLU A 98 17.53 12.43 -0.30
N THR A 99 16.76 13.13 -1.12
CA THR A 99 16.86 14.58 -1.32
C THR A 99 15.96 15.42 -0.41
N SER A 100 15.08 14.82 0.41
CA SER A 100 14.16 15.60 1.26
C SER A 100 14.34 15.33 2.75
N THR A 101 14.52 16.42 3.52
CA THR A 101 14.59 16.40 4.99
C THR A 101 13.29 15.96 5.67
N ASN A 102 12.21 15.84 4.90
CA ASN A 102 10.92 15.33 5.35
C ASN A 102 10.58 14.09 4.51
N PRO A 103 10.05 13.01 5.11
CA PRO A 103 9.38 11.98 4.32
C PRO A 103 8.29 12.65 3.49
N GLN A 104 8.22 12.38 2.19
CA GLN A 104 7.10 12.84 1.37
C GLN A 104 5.92 11.89 1.63
N TYR A 105 4.90 12.43 2.29
CA TYR A 105 3.62 11.83 2.69
C TYR A 105 2.54 12.17 1.64
N LEU A 106 1.47 11.43 1.33
CA LEU A 106 0.87 10.20 1.88
C LEU A 106 -0.18 9.73 0.86
N ILE A 107 -0.12 8.49 0.39
CA ILE A 107 -1.22 7.93 -0.41
C ILE A 107 -2.17 7.19 0.51
N LYS A 108 -3.42 7.65 0.58
CA LYS A 108 -4.51 6.99 1.30
C LYS A 108 -5.34 6.18 0.31
N GLY A 109 -5.37 4.88 0.48
CA GLY A 109 -6.30 4.01 -0.23
C GLY A 109 -7.10 3.14 0.73
N GLN A 110 -7.98 2.32 0.16
CA GLN A 110 -8.77 1.35 0.90
C GLN A 110 -8.39 -0.06 0.47
N ILE A 111 -8.29 -0.97 1.44
CA ILE A 111 -8.26 -2.40 1.20
C ILE A 111 -9.64 -2.96 1.51
N ASN A 112 -10.27 -3.61 0.54
CA ASN A 112 -11.44 -4.43 0.75
C ASN A 112 -10.99 -5.88 0.96
N VAL A 113 -11.42 -6.47 2.07
CA VAL A 113 -11.09 -7.86 2.39
C VAL A 113 -12.29 -8.73 2.07
N ILE A 114 -12.09 -9.66 1.15
CA ILE A 114 -13.06 -10.68 0.76
C ILE A 114 -12.80 -11.90 1.64
N ASN A 115 -13.68 -12.12 2.61
CA ASN A 115 -13.61 -13.31 3.45
C ASN A 115 -14.01 -14.53 2.62
N SER A 116 -13.15 -15.54 2.54
CA SER A 116 -13.37 -16.78 1.78
C SER A 116 -14.44 -17.71 2.39
N ILE A 117 -15.29 -17.22 3.30
CA ILE A 117 -16.40 -17.99 3.88
C ILE A 117 -17.72 -17.50 3.28
N SER A 118 -18.00 -17.94 2.06
CA SER A 118 -19.36 -18.25 1.66
C SER A 118 -19.39 -19.73 1.30
N ARG A 119 -19.50 -20.59 2.33
CA ARG A 119 -20.00 -21.94 2.14
C ARG A 119 -21.45 -21.79 1.66
N ILE A 120 -21.66 -21.94 0.37
CA ILE A 120 -22.97 -22.30 -0.17
C ILE A 120 -23.25 -23.69 0.41
N THR A 121 -24.11 -23.75 1.42
CA THR A 121 -24.63 -25.04 1.90
C THR A 121 -25.61 -25.54 0.83
N PRO A 122 -25.49 -26.80 0.36
CA PRO A 122 -26.37 -27.34 -0.68
C PRO A 122 -27.85 -27.39 -0.26
#